data_AF-A0A2D6KCC1-F1
#
_entry.id   AF-A0A2D6KCC1-F1
#
_cell.length_a   1.000
_cell.length_b   1.000
_cell.length_c   1.000
_cell.angle_alpha   90.00
_cell.angle_beta   90.00
_cell.angle_gamma   90.00
#
_symmetry.space_group_name_H-M   'P 1'
#
loop_
_entity.id
_entity.type
_entity.pdbx_description
1 polymer ?
#
loop_
_entity_poly.entity_id
_entity_poly.type
_entity_poly.pdbx_seq_one_letter_code
_entity_poly.pdbx_strand_id
1 'polypeptide(L)'
;MRKGLILLLLTVIGGLPPVANGCVVQRFAFGTSVADLQAALPAPGGDEQGSDPQAVRVGDHHQVSLPGATVCRSDSRFADATIDFIFYYDQLTEISVAATAPALLNWFAGRYGSRPAGVDEESSYTIQRHGALAEYWSEGSAEHVIITSISHERLIHRYYTGDEAARIEGDEKQRLEEERQQQEQNKEIGEGQPPADGEITTIDDVTETGGGQ
;
A
#
# COMPACT_ATOMS: atom_id res chain seq x y z
N MET A 1 -76.32 -14.56 -29.26
CA MET A 1 -75.95 -15.41 -28.10
C MET A 1 -74.48 -15.76 -28.20
N ARG A 2 -73.74 -15.54 -27.09
CA ARG A 2 -72.52 -16.24 -26.64
C ARG A 2 -71.34 -16.34 -27.62
N LYS A 3 -70.23 -15.65 -27.39
CA LYS A 3 -69.15 -15.85 -26.38
C LYS A 3 -67.91 -16.34 -27.14
N GLY A 4 -66.80 -15.62 -27.05
CA GLY A 4 -65.54 -16.10 -27.60
C GLY A 4 -64.43 -15.05 -27.64
N LEU A 5 -64.15 -14.43 -26.50
CA LEU A 5 -62.95 -13.64 -26.25
C LEU A 5 -61.75 -14.61 -26.24
N ILE A 6 -60.77 -14.45 -27.14
CA ILE A 6 -59.44 -15.05 -26.99
C ILE A 6 -58.44 -13.89 -27.07
N LEU A 7 -58.10 -13.35 -25.89
CA LEU A 7 -56.91 -12.51 -25.70
C LEU A 7 -55.70 -13.45 -25.61
N LEU A 8 -54.86 -13.42 -26.63
CA LEU A 8 -53.55 -14.06 -26.63
C LEU A 8 -52.54 -13.08 -26.01
N LEU A 9 -52.39 -13.16 -24.69
CA LEU A 9 -51.36 -12.44 -23.93
C LEU A 9 -50.04 -13.21 -24.07
N LEU A 10 -49.23 -12.85 -25.08
CA LEU A 10 -47.82 -13.23 -25.15
C LEU A 10 -47.04 -12.34 -24.18
N THR A 11 -47.03 -12.70 -22.89
CA THR A 11 -46.01 -12.23 -21.95
C THR A 11 -44.68 -12.84 -22.36
N VAL A 12 -43.97 -12.17 -23.26
CA VAL A 12 -42.52 -12.33 -23.36
C VAL A 12 -41.96 -11.69 -22.09
N ILE A 13 -41.93 -12.46 -21.00
CA ILE A 13 -41.00 -12.19 -19.92
C ILE A 13 -39.63 -12.48 -20.54
N GLY A 14 -39.04 -11.45 -21.12
CA GLY A 14 -37.61 -11.42 -21.39
C GLY A 14 -36.93 -11.53 -20.04
N GLY A 15 -36.74 -12.75 -19.57
CA GLY A 15 -35.78 -13.06 -18.53
C GLY A 15 -34.45 -12.60 -19.08
N LEU A 16 -34.01 -11.41 -18.66
CA LEU A 16 -32.60 -11.09 -18.68
C LEU A 16 -31.92 -12.29 -18.04
N PRO A 17 -30.92 -12.92 -18.69
CA PRO A 17 -30.13 -13.91 -18.00
C PRO A 17 -29.66 -13.25 -16.69
N PRO A 18 -29.65 -13.97 -15.55
CA PRO A 18 -28.99 -13.44 -14.38
C PRO A 18 -27.54 -13.21 -14.81
N VAL A 19 -27.18 -11.96 -15.09
CA VAL A 19 -25.78 -11.54 -15.09
C VAL A 19 -25.29 -11.99 -13.72
N ALA A 20 -24.42 -13.00 -13.73
CA ALA A 20 -23.91 -13.59 -12.50
C ALA A 20 -23.45 -12.43 -11.60
N ASN A 21 -24.15 -12.24 -10.48
CA ASN A 21 -23.94 -11.16 -9.52
C ASN A 21 -22.62 -11.40 -8.77
N GLY A 22 -21.49 -11.35 -9.49
CA GLY A 22 -20.18 -11.39 -8.89
C GLY A 22 -19.95 -10.13 -8.07
N CYS A 23 -19.19 -10.23 -6.98
CA CYS A 23 -18.91 -9.07 -6.15
C CYS A 23 -18.25 -7.95 -6.97
N VAL A 24 -18.77 -6.73 -6.86
CA VAL A 24 -18.17 -5.54 -7.45
C VAL A 24 -17.66 -4.67 -6.32
N VAL A 25 -16.41 -4.90 -5.90
CA VAL A 25 -15.77 -4.07 -4.86
C VAL A 25 -15.61 -2.61 -5.30
N GLN A 26 -15.55 -2.36 -6.61
CA GLN A 26 -15.56 -1.01 -7.19
C GLN A 26 -16.90 -0.25 -7.03
N ARG A 27 -17.91 -0.84 -6.37
CA ARG A 27 -19.12 -0.10 -5.95
C ARG A 27 -18.78 1.01 -4.96
N PHE A 28 -17.66 0.87 -4.24
CA PHE A 28 -17.04 1.95 -3.49
C PHE A 28 -16.18 2.74 -4.46
N ALA A 29 -16.55 4.01 -4.67
CA ALA A 29 -15.89 4.83 -5.67
C ALA A 29 -14.50 5.25 -5.17
N PHE A 30 -13.49 5.13 -6.04
CA PHE A 30 -12.20 5.74 -5.74
C PHE A 30 -12.36 7.25 -5.54
N GLY A 31 -11.64 7.80 -4.55
CA GLY A 31 -11.74 9.18 -4.11
C GLY A 31 -12.71 9.42 -2.96
N THR A 32 -13.51 8.43 -2.54
CA THR A 32 -14.40 8.58 -1.36
C THR A 32 -13.59 8.68 -0.08
N SER A 33 -14.11 9.44 0.89
CA SER A 33 -13.50 9.52 2.24
C SER A 33 -13.74 8.26 3.06
N VAL A 34 -13.01 8.13 4.18
CA VAL A 34 -13.27 7.09 5.17
C VAL A 34 -14.71 7.19 5.70
N ALA A 35 -15.17 8.41 5.97
CA ALA A 35 -16.51 8.66 6.48
C ALA A 35 -17.59 8.23 5.48
N ASP A 36 -17.40 8.51 4.19
CA ASP A 36 -18.31 8.09 3.13
C ASP A 36 -18.32 6.56 2.97
N LEU A 37 -17.16 5.90 3.08
CA LEU A 37 -17.09 4.44 3.09
C LEU A 37 -17.92 3.89 4.25
N GLN A 38 -17.67 4.36 5.48
CA GLN A 38 -18.37 3.90 6.68
C GLN A 38 -19.90 4.10 6.57
N ALA A 39 -20.33 5.23 6.01
CA ALA A 39 -21.76 5.50 5.76
C ALA A 39 -22.37 4.57 4.69
N ALA A 40 -21.57 4.10 3.72
CA ALA A 40 -21.99 3.17 2.68
C ALA A 40 -21.97 1.70 3.12
N LEU A 41 -21.37 1.39 4.26
CA LEU A 41 -21.37 0.05 4.81
C LEU A 41 -22.74 -0.27 5.43
N PRO A 42 -23.24 -1.49 5.22
CA PRO A 42 -24.49 -1.90 5.82
C PRO A 42 -24.38 -1.84 7.35
N ALA A 43 -25.39 -1.28 8.01
CA ALA A 43 -25.45 -1.22 9.47
C ALA A 43 -25.23 -2.62 10.07
N PRO A 44 -24.52 -2.74 11.21
CA PRO A 44 -24.32 -4.01 11.89
C PRO A 44 -25.70 -4.62 12.16
N GLY A 45 -25.95 -5.78 11.58
CA GLY A 45 -27.23 -6.46 11.75
C GLY A 45 -27.21 -7.28 13.03
N GLY A 46 -28.04 -6.91 14.01
CA GLY A 46 -28.41 -7.75 15.16
C GLY A 46 -27.26 -8.20 16.08
N ASP A 47 -27.32 -7.75 17.34
CA ASP A 47 -26.50 -8.17 18.49
C ASP A 47 -24.97 -7.96 18.42
N GLU A 48 -24.37 -7.67 17.26
CA GLU A 48 -22.98 -7.18 17.16
C GLU A 48 -22.89 -5.67 17.41
N GLN A 49 -23.40 -5.26 18.57
CA GLN A 49 -23.38 -3.89 19.06
C GLN A 49 -21.97 -3.55 19.58
N GLY A 50 -20.98 -3.38 18.70
CA GLY A 50 -19.65 -3.00 19.18
C GLY A 50 -18.47 -2.97 18.22
N SER A 51 -18.65 -3.18 16.92
CA SER A 51 -17.52 -3.19 15.98
C SER A 51 -17.87 -2.52 14.67
N ASP A 52 -18.25 -1.25 14.72
CA ASP A 52 -18.21 -0.42 13.52
C ASP A 52 -16.77 -0.48 12.98
N PRO A 53 -16.58 -0.80 11.70
CA PRO A 53 -15.25 -0.92 11.13
C PRO A 53 -14.51 0.41 11.22
N GLN A 54 -13.46 0.41 12.04
CA GLN A 54 -12.66 1.60 12.31
C GLN A 54 -11.55 1.71 11.27
N ALA A 55 -11.33 2.91 10.77
CA ALA A 55 -10.11 3.20 10.03
C ALA A 55 -8.92 3.17 10.99
N VAL A 56 -7.94 2.34 10.67
CA VAL A 56 -6.66 2.28 11.37
C VAL A 56 -5.66 3.10 10.56
N ARG A 57 -4.89 3.97 11.23
CA ARG A 57 -3.79 4.68 10.60
C ARG A 57 -2.57 3.77 10.53
N VAL A 58 -2.04 3.57 9.33
CA VAL A 58 -0.83 2.78 9.04
C VAL A 58 0.13 3.71 8.28
N GLY A 59 1.16 4.19 8.98
CA GLY A 59 1.99 5.29 8.47
C GLY A 59 1.15 6.54 8.19
N ASP A 60 1.15 7.00 6.93
CA ASP A 60 0.36 8.16 6.47
C ASP A 60 -0.89 7.79 5.67
N HIS A 61 -1.25 6.51 5.61
CA HIS A 61 -2.51 6.08 5.05
C HIS A 61 -3.48 5.58 6.14
N HIS A 62 -4.76 5.61 5.80
CA HIS A 62 -5.78 4.93 6.60
C HIS A 62 -6.19 3.65 5.88
N GLN A 63 -6.50 2.63 6.67
CA GLN A 63 -6.99 1.35 6.19
C GLN A 63 -8.28 1.01 6.92
N VAL A 64 -9.29 0.58 6.17
CA VAL A 64 -10.50 -0.04 6.72
C VAL A 64 -10.54 -1.48 6.25
N SER A 65 -10.37 -2.44 7.17
CA SER A 65 -10.45 -3.87 6.87
C SER A 65 -11.84 -4.41 7.15
N LEU A 66 -12.38 -5.18 6.21
CA LEU A 66 -13.70 -5.80 6.32
C LEU A 66 -13.66 -7.27 5.90
N PRO A 67 -14.46 -8.12 6.56
CA PRO A 67 -14.74 -9.45 6.04
C PRO A 67 -15.38 -9.36 4.64
N GLY A 68 -14.92 -10.20 3.73
CA GLY A 68 -15.48 -10.33 2.39
C GLY A 68 -16.96 -10.70 2.42
N ALA A 69 -17.38 -11.53 3.37
CA ALA A 69 -18.78 -11.85 3.62
C ALA A 69 -19.63 -10.60 3.93
N THR A 70 -19.05 -9.56 4.53
CA THR A 70 -19.74 -8.29 4.82
C THR A 70 -19.90 -7.44 3.57
N VAL A 71 -18.85 -7.36 2.75
CA VAL A 71 -18.79 -6.51 1.56
C VAL A 71 -19.48 -7.14 0.35
N CYS A 72 -19.31 -8.44 0.18
CA CYS A 72 -19.68 -9.28 -0.95
C CYS A 72 -20.70 -10.36 -0.54
N ARG A 73 -21.73 -9.99 0.23
CA ARG A 73 -22.71 -10.89 0.88
C ARG A 73 -23.31 -12.00 0.00
N SER A 74 -23.54 -11.70 -1.26
CA SER A 74 -24.18 -12.63 -2.21
C SER A 74 -23.19 -13.52 -2.96
N ASP A 75 -21.89 -13.39 -2.68
CA ASP A 75 -20.82 -14.07 -3.39
C ASP A 75 -20.03 -14.96 -2.43
N SER A 76 -20.34 -16.27 -2.44
CA SER A 76 -19.73 -17.24 -1.53
C SER A 76 -18.21 -17.39 -1.71
N ARG A 77 -17.65 -16.91 -2.83
CA ARG A 77 -16.20 -16.85 -3.04
C ARG A 77 -15.50 -15.93 -2.04
N PHE A 78 -16.23 -15.01 -1.43
CA PHE A 78 -15.68 -14.04 -0.48
C PHE A 78 -15.95 -14.42 0.98
N ALA A 79 -16.39 -15.66 1.25
CA ALA A 79 -16.77 -16.09 2.60
C ALA A 79 -15.61 -16.02 3.60
N ASP A 80 -14.40 -16.34 3.16
CA ASP A 80 -13.15 -16.30 3.93
C ASP A 80 -12.23 -15.13 3.53
N ALA A 81 -12.70 -14.26 2.63
CA ALA A 81 -11.88 -13.17 2.14
C ALA A 81 -11.76 -12.05 3.18
N THR A 82 -10.65 -11.32 3.13
CA THR A 82 -10.49 -10.01 3.76
C THR A 82 -10.40 -8.96 2.67
N ILE A 83 -11.11 -7.84 2.84
CA ILE A 83 -11.08 -6.72 1.92
C ILE A 83 -10.60 -5.48 2.67
N ASP A 84 -9.47 -4.95 2.22
CA ASP A 84 -8.86 -3.74 2.75
C ASP A 84 -9.12 -2.56 1.82
N PHE A 85 -9.68 -1.50 2.37
CA PHE A 85 -9.85 -0.22 1.71
C PHE A 85 -8.74 0.72 2.15
N ILE A 86 -7.89 1.14 1.22
CA ILE A 86 -6.66 1.88 1.50
C ILE A 86 -6.82 3.33 1.03
N PHE A 87 -6.60 4.25 1.96
CA PHE A 87 -6.86 5.67 1.81
C PHE A 87 -5.57 6.48 1.96
N TYR A 88 -5.17 7.17 0.89
CA TYR A 88 -4.14 8.20 0.98
C TYR A 88 -4.82 9.57 1.07
N TYR A 89 -4.44 10.37 2.07
CA TYR A 89 -4.99 11.71 2.28
C TYR A 89 -6.53 11.74 2.32
N ASP A 90 -7.13 10.77 3.04
CA ASP A 90 -8.59 10.59 3.15
C ASP A 90 -9.31 10.38 1.81
N GLN A 91 -8.64 9.76 0.85
CA GLN A 91 -9.23 9.38 -0.43
C GLN A 91 -8.98 7.90 -0.69
N LEU A 92 -10.05 7.15 -0.96
CA LEU A 92 -9.94 5.74 -1.34
C LEU A 92 -9.14 5.63 -2.64
N THR A 93 -8.00 4.97 -2.58
CA THR A 93 -7.05 4.89 -3.70
C THR A 93 -6.81 3.47 -4.15
N GLU A 94 -6.94 2.51 -3.23
CA GLU A 94 -6.66 1.11 -3.48
C GLU A 94 -7.64 0.24 -2.69
N ILE A 95 -8.01 -0.89 -3.30
CA ILE A 95 -8.76 -1.96 -2.66
C ILE A 95 -7.94 -3.23 -2.79
N SER A 96 -7.56 -3.83 -1.66
CA SER A 96 -6.89 -5.13 -1.60
C SER A 96 -7.88 -6.21 -1.17
N VAL A 97 -7.83 -7.37 -1.81
CA VAL A 97 -8.64 -8.54 -1.49
C VAL A 97 -7.69 -9.72 -1.31
N ALA A 98 -7.75 -10.38 -0.16
CA ALA A 98 -7.02 -11.61 0.12
C ALA A 98 -8.01 -12.72 0.47
N ALA A 99 -7.85 -13.92 -0.10
CA ALA A 99 -8.69 -15.07 0.20
C ALA A 99 -7.94 -16.39 0.00
N THR A 100 -8.51 -17.51 0.42
CA THR A 100 -7.93 -18.82 0.09
C THR A 100 -8.22 -19.18 -1.36
N ALA A 101 -7.21 -19.70 -2.06
CA ALA A 101 -7.33 -20.20 -3.41
C ALA A 101 -8.39 -21.32 -3.51
N PRO A 102 -9.10 -21.46 -4.65
CA PRO A 102 -9.03 -20.66 -5.87
C PRO A 102 -10.18 -19.63 -5.98
N ALA A 103 -10.44 -18.84 -4.93
CA ALA A 103 -11.62 -18.00 -4.85
C ALA A 103 -11.61 -16.76 -5.76
N LEU A 104 -10.47 -16.08 -5.85
CA LEU A 104 -10.29 -14.78 -6.50
C LEU A 104 -9.87 -14.90 -7.96
N LEU A 105 -9.10 -15.92 -8.39
CA LEU A 105 -8.61 -16.01 -9.77
C LEU A 105 -9.75 -15.93 -10.81
N ASN A 106 -10.78 -16.76 -10.62
CA ASN A 106 -11.93 -16.80 -11.53
C ASN A 106 -12.76 -15.51 -11.47
N TRP A 107 -12.87 -14.91 -10.29
CA TRP A 107 -13.54 -13.63 -10.11
C TRP A 107 -12.78 -12.50 -10.82
N PHE A 108 -11.47 -12.41 -10.61
CA PHE A 108 -10.57 -11.45 -11.24
C PHE A 108 -10.64 -11.56 -12.77
N ALA A 109 -10.50 -12.78 -13.29
CA ALA A 109 -10.53 -13.04 -14.73
C ALA A 109 -11.88 -12.63 -15.36
N GLY A 110 -12.99 -12.89 -14.66
CA GLY A 110 -14.32 -12.47 -15.11
C GLY A 110 -14.54 -10.96 -15.06
N ARG A 111 -13.86 -10.25 -14.16
CA ARG A 111 -14.07 -8.80 -13.94
C ARG A 111 -13.13 -7.93 -14.76
N TYR A 112 -11.84 -8.27 -14.78
CA TYR A 112 -10.76 -7.47 -15.37
C TYR A 112 -10.26 -8.05 -16.69
N GLY A 113 -10.42 -9.36 -16.88
CA GLY A 113 -10.00 -10.08 -18.08
C GLY A 113 -9.09 -11.25 -17.73
N SER A 114 -8.98 -12.19 -18.65
CA SER A 114 -8.13 -13.37 -18.48
C SER A 114 -6.65 -13.01 -18.52
N ARG A 115 -5.82 -13.87 -17.91
CA ARG A 115 -4.36 -13.83 -17.97
C ARG A 115 -3.88 -13.60 -19.42
N PRO A 116 -2.94 -12.66 -19.66
CA PRO A 116 -2.34 -12.46 -20.98
C PRO A 116 -1.64 -13.73 -21.49
N ALA A 117 -1.65 -13.92 -22.81
CA ALA A 117 -0.96 -15.05 -23.43
C ALA A 117 0.55 -14.98 -23.15
N GLY A 118 1.16 -16.10 -22.76
CA GLY A 118 2.59 -16.21 -22.48
C GLY A 118 3.01 -15.83 -21.06
N VAL A 119 2.05 -15.53 -20.16
CA VAL A 119 2.32 -15.41 -18.72
C VAL A 119 2.13 -16.77 -18.05
N ASP A 120 3.10 -17.18 -17.24
CA ASP A 120 3.07 -18.45 -16.53
C ASP A 120 1.96 -18.50 -15.46
N GLU A 121 1.51 -19.70 -15.12
CA GLU A 121 0.39 -19.88 -14.19
C GLU A 121 0.71 -19.42 -12.76
N GLU A 122 1.97 -19.54 -12.36
CA GLU A 122 2.49 -19.12 -11.06
C GLU A 122 2.87 -17.64 -11.00
N SER A 123 2.87 -16.94 -12.15
CA SER A 123 3.23 -15.52 -12.20
C SER A 123 2.06 -14.63 -11.79
N SER A 124 2.38 -13.55 -11.08
CA SER A 124 1.48 -12.42 -10.95
C SER A 124 1.21 -11.81 -12.33
N TYR A 125 0.04 -11.17 -12.49
CA TYR A 125 -0.25 -10.42 -13.70
C TYR A 125 -1.16 -9.23 -13.42
N THR A 126 -0.97 -8.19 -14.23
CA THR A 126 -1.71 -6.94 -14.11
C THR A 126 -2.59 -6.71 -15.33
N ILE A 127 -3.76 -6.13 -15.10
CA ILE A 127 -4.70 -5.73 -16.15
C ILE A 127 -5.22 -4.33 -15.83
N GLN A 128 -5.07 -3.43 -16.81
CA GLN A 128 -5.66 -2.11 -16.75
C GLN A 128 -7.10 -2.14 -17.29
N ARG A 129 -8.10 -1.91 -16.44
CA ARG A 129 -9.51 -1.82 -16.85
C ARG A 129 -10.33 -0.98 -15.88
N HIS A 130 -11.39 -0.34 -16.38
CA HIS A 130 -12.32 0.45 -15.56
C HIS A 130 -11.66 1.60 -14.76
N GLY A 131 -10.63 2.23 -15.32
CA GLY A 131 -9.89 3.30 -14.64
C GLY A 131 -9.04 2.82 -13.46
N ALA A 132 -8.83 1.51 -13.33
CA ALA A 132 -8.00 0.88 -12.31
C ALA A 132 -6.90 0.02 -12.94
N LEU A 133 -5.77 -0.08 -12.26
CA LEU A 133 -4.77 -1.11 -12.46
C LEU A 133 -5.08 -2.23 -11.47
N ALA A 134 -5.46 -3.40 -11.99
CA ALA A 134 -5.80 -4.55 -11.17
C ALA A 134 -4.69 -5.59 -11.29
N GLU A 135 -4.11 -6.01 -10.18
CA GLU A 135 -3.10 -7.05 -10.08
C GLU A 135 -3.70 -8.29 -9.44
N TYR A 136 -3.35 -9.46 -9.97
CA TYR A 136 -3.60 -10.75 -9.35
C TYR A 136 -2.27 -11.45 -9.07
N TRP A 137 -2.16 -12.08 -7.92
CA TRP A 137 -1.09 -13.04 -7.61
C TRP A 137 -1.57 -14.07 -6.60
N SER A 138 -0.80 -15.15 -6.46
CA SER A 138 -1.06 -16.21 -5.49
C SER A 138 0.23 -16.72 -4.88
N GLU A 139 0.21 -17.02 -3.59
CA GLU A 139 1.33 -17.62 -2.86
C GLU A 139 0.80 -18.79 -2.01
N GLY A 140 1.29 -20.00 -2.30
CA GLY A 140 0.78 -21.20 -1.65
C GLY A 140 -0.73 -21.38 -1.87
N SER A 141 -1.51 -21.35 -0.80
CA SER A 141 -2.97 -21.41 -0.86
C SER A 141 -3.65 -20.05 -0.75
N ALA A 142 -2.91 -18.94 -0.74
CA ALA A 142 -3.47 -17.60 -0.67
C ALA A 142 -3.54 -16.98 -2.07
N GLU A 143 -4.66 -16.34 -2.39
CA GLU A 143 -4.83 -15.49 -3.56
C GLU A 143 -5.00 -14.05 -3.13
N HIS A 144 -4.44 -13.16 -3.92
CA HIS A 144 -4.44 -11.73 -3.67
C HIS A 144 -4.85 -10.99 -4.94
N VAL A 145 -5.71 -10.00 -4.78
CA VAL A 145 -6.07 -9.06 -5.82
C VAL A 145 -5.91 -7.65 -5.28
N ILE A 146 -5.13 -6.83 -5.97
CA ILE A 146 -4.96 -5.42 -5.66
C ILE A 146 -5.58 -4.60 -6.78
N ILE A 147 -6.42 -3.62 -6.44
CA ILE A 147 -7.10 -2.76 -7.41
C ILE A 147 -6.75 -1.32 -7.08
N THR A 148 -5.85 -0.75 -7.87
CA THR A 148 -5.31 0.59 -7.64
C THR A 148 -5.93 1.60 -8.60
N SER A 149 -6.33 2.75 -8.07
CA SER A 149 -6.93 3.84 -8.85
C SER A 149 -5.90 4.59 -9.68
N ILE A 150 -6.05 4.56 -11.00
CA ILE A 150 -5.15 5.27 -11.93
C ILE A 150 -5.28 6.79 -11.75
N SER A 151 -6.48 7.28 -11.48
CA SER A 151 -6.73 8.72 -11.27
C SER A 151 -6.08 9.28 -9.99
N HIS A 152 -5.68 8.41 -9.06
CA HIS A 152 -5.09 8.79 -7.77
C HIS A 152 -3.62 8.38 -7.65
N GLU A 153 -2.99 7.93 -8.74
CA GLU A 153 -1.58 7.52 -8.78
C GLU A 153 -0.65 8.59 -8.18
N ARG A 154 -0.93 9.89 -8.40
CA ARG A 154 -0.14 10.98 -7.83
C ARG A 154 -0.17 11.03 -6.30
N LEU A 155 -1.28 10.66 -5.67
CA LEU A 155 -1.39 10.61 -4.20
C LEU A 155 -0.57 9.45 -3.64
N ILE A 156 -0.68 8.29 -4.30
CA ILE A 156 0.08 7.09 -3.96
C ILE A 156 1.58 7.36 -4.12
N HIS A 157 1.99 7.91 -5.27
CA HIS A 157 3.38 8.26 -5.52
C HIS A 157 3.92 9.26 -4.51
N ARG A 158 3.14 10.29 -4.13
CA ARG A 158 3.54 11.26 -3.10
C ARG A 158 3.79 10.58 -1.76
N TYR A 159 2.99 9.59 -1.39
CA TYR A 159 3.21 8.84 -0.15
C TYR A 159 4.57 8.13 -0.19
N TYR A 160 4.83 7.30 -1.21
CA TYR A 160 6.08 6.55 -1.31
C TYR A 160 7.31 7.47 -1.46
N THR A 161 7.22 8.51 -2.28
CA THR A 161 8.36 9.42 -2.50
C THR A 161 8.55 10.46 -1.39
N GLY A 162 7.47 10.85 -0.71
CA GLY A 162 7.53 11.75 0.44
C GLY A 162 8.16 11.08 1.65
N ASP A 163 7.81 9.82 1.90
CA ASP A 163 8.41 9.02 2.98
C ASP A 163 9.87 8.69 2.68
N GLU A 164 10.19 8.37 1.41
CA GLU A 164 11.58 8.17 0.98
C GLU A 164 12.41 9.46 1.12
N ALA A 165 11.88 10.62 0.75
CA ALA A 165 12.57 11.89 0.92
C ALA A 165 12.80 12.24 2.40
N ALA A 166 11.80 12.02 3.26
CA ALA A 166 11.91 12.26 4.70
C ALA A 166 12.92 11.31 5.37
N ARG A 167 12.95 10.04 4.94
CA ARG A 167 13.93 9.05 5.39
C ARG A 167 15.36 9.44 5.00
N ILE A 168 15.57 9.86 3.74
CA ILE A 168 16.88 10.34 3.27
C ILE A 168 17.34 11.57 4.08
N GLU A 169 16.45 12.51 4.37
CA GLU A 169 16.77 13.69 5.19
C GLU A 169 17.14 13.30 6.63
N GLY A 170 16.43 12.32 7.21
CA GLY A 170 16.73 11.76 8.53
C GLY A 170 18.10 11.09 8.59
N ASP A 171 18.40 10.22 7.63
CA ASP A 171 19.68 9.52 7.51
C ASP A 171 20.85 10.51 7.34
N GLU A 172 20.65 11.57 6.54
CA GLU A 172 21.67 12.61 6.36
C GLU A 172 21.91 13.43 7.63
N LYS A 173 20.86 13.81 8.37
CA LYS A 173 21.01 14.50 9.66
C LYS A 173 21.74 13.65 10.69
N GLN A 174 21.45 12.36 10.74
CA GLN A 174 22.11 11.44 11.66
C GLN A 174 23.60 11.29 11.31
N ARG A 175 23.94 11.12 10.02
CA ARG A 175 25.34 11.08 9.57
C ARG A 175 26.11 12.35 9.95
N LEU A 176 25.52 13.53 9.75
CA LEU A 176 26.16 14.81 10.08
C LEU A 176 26.39 14.96 11.60
N GLU A 177 25.47 14.46 12.42
CA GLU A 177 25.62 14.47 13.88
C GLU A 177 26.71 13.48 14.35
N GLU A 178 26.80 12.30 13.75
CA GLU A 178 27.88 11.33 14.01
C GLU A 178 29.25 11.92 13.62
N GLU A 179 29.35 12.58 12.46
CA GLU A 179 30.56 13.30 12.03
C GLU A 179 30.93 14.42 13.01
N ARG A 180 29.95 15.18 13.51
CA ARG A 180 30.18 16.24 14.50
C ARG A 180 30.72 15.66 15.81
N GLN A 181 30.11 14.61 16.34
CA GLN A 181 30.55 13.96 17.57
C GLN A 181 31.95 13.36 17.44
N GLN A 182 32.27 12.81 16.27
CA GLN A 182 33.62 12.28 16.01
C GLN A 182 34.66 13.39 15.90
N GLN A 183 34.32 14.53 15.30
CA GLN A 183 35.20 15.71 15.30
C GLN A 183 35.42 16.27 16.70
N GLU A 184 34.38 16.29 17.54
CA GLU A 184 34.47 16.73 18.94
C GLU A 184 35.37 15.79 19.76
N GLN A 185 35.21 14.47 19.63
CA GLN A 185 36.11 13.50 20.27
C GLN A 185 37.56 13.66 19.78
N ASN A 186 37.77 13.84 18.48
CA ASN A 186 39.12 14.04 17.94
C ASN A 186 39.75 15.34 18.43
N LYS A 187 38.96 16.38 18.69
CA LYS A 187 39.42 17.64 19.27
C LYS A 187 39.80 17.49 20.75
N GLU A 188 38.99 16.77 21.53
CA GLU A 188 39.30 16.46 22.94
C GLU A 188 40.56 15.61 23.09
N ILE A 189 40.82 14.69 22.15
CA ILE A 189 42.05 13.88 22.11
C ILE A 189 43.25 14.73 21.65
N GLY A 190 43.03 15.71 20.76
CA GLY A 190 44.08 16.58 20.21
C GLY A 190 44.56 17.71 21.13
N GLU A 191 43.79 18.09 22.16
CA GLU A 191 44.16 19.14 23.13
C GLU A 191 44.93 18.59 24.36
N GLY A 192 45.23 17.29 24.39
CA GLY A 192 45.87 16.59 25.51
C GLY A 192 47.34 16.21 25.34
N GLN A 193 48.20 17.05 24.75
CA GLN A 193 49.65 16.96 25.02
C GLN A 193 50.36 18.29 24.72
N PRO A 194 50.79 19.07 25.74
CA PRO A 194 51.78 20.12 25.51
C PRO A 194 53.12 19.47 25.11
N PRO A 195 53.96 20.13 24.29
CA PRO A 195 55.34 19.69 24.15
C PRO A 195 56.00 19.71 25.53
N ALA A 196 56.64 18.60 25.91
CA ALA A 196 57.38 18.52 27.16
C ALA A 196 58.61 19.43 27.06
N ASP A 197 58.54 20.61 27.67
CA ASP A 197 59.67 21.51 27.78
C ASP A 197 60.65 21.03 28.87
N GLY A 198 61.86 20.70 28.44
CA GLY A 198 63.08 21.09 29.15
C GLY A 198 63.71 20.05 30.09
N GLU A 199 64.65 19.26 29.56
CA GLU A 199 65.88 18.97 30.30
C GLU A 199 67.02 19.74 29.65
N ILE A 200 67.51 20.76 30.36
CA ILE A 200 68.73 21.49 30.03
C ILE A 200 69.90 20.55 30.29
N THR A 201 70.57 20.10 29.23
CA THR A 201 71.96 19.63 29.34
C THR A 201 72.85 20.64 28.63
N THR A 202 73.61 21.36 29.45
CA THR A 202 74.73 22.20 29.05
C THR A 202 75.78 21.37 28.33
N ILE A 203 76.14 21.71 27.09
CA ILE A 203 77.52 21.57 26.60
C ILE A 203 77.88 22.85 25.85
N ASP A 204 78.90 23.50 26.38
CA ASP A 204 79.58 24.67 25.87
C ASP A 204 80.13 24.45 24.45
N ASP A 205 79.86 25.45 23.60
CA ASP A 205 80.85 26.33 22.96
C ASP A 205 81.88 25.75 21.96
N VAL A 206 82.09 26.55 20.89
CA VAL A 206 83.28 26.60 19.99
C VAL A 206 83.44 25.36 19.06
N THR A 207 83.51 25.39 17.72
CA THR A 207 83.99 26.39 16.73
C THR A 207 83.74 25.85 15.30
N GLU A 208 83.61 26.78 14.33
CA GLU A 208 84.33 26.78 13.02
C GLU A 208 84.25 25.50 12.16
N THR A 209 83.69 25.50 10.95
CA THR A 209 84.24 26.19 9.77
C THR A 209 83.29 25.94 8.60
N GLY A 210 82.77 27.02 8.03
CA GLY A 210 82.09 27.00 6.73
C GLY A 210 82.80 27.96 5.79
N GLY A 211 83.77 27.45 5.04
CA GLY A 211 84.18 27.98 3.75
C GLY A 211 84.10 26.81 2.79
N GLY A 212 83.52 26.88 1.60
CA GLY A 212 83.14 28.00 0.76
C GLY A 212 83.28 27.47 -0.66
N GLN A 213 82.23 27.68 -1.47
CA GLN A 213 82.12 27.43 -2.92
C GLN A 213 82.28 25.99 -3.42
#